data_AF-A0A925HTW7-F1
#
_entry.id   AF-A0A925HTW7-F1
#
_cell.length_a   1.000
_cell.length_b   1.000
_cell.length_c   1.000
_cell.angle_alpha   90.00
_cell.angle_beta   90.00
_cell.angle_gamma   90.00
#
_symmetry.space_group_name_H-M   'P 1'
#
loop_
_entity.id
_entity.type
_entity.pdbx_description
1 polymer ?
#
loop_
_entity_poly.entity_id
_entity_poly.type
_entity_poly.pdbx_seq_one_letter_code
_entity_poly.pdbx_strand_id
1 'polypeptide(L)' 'SAMIETILGQLRIEGKLFVTPTTYQGTSCIRAALVNWRTEEVDIDIAATELISAYKKLNS' A
#
# COMPACT_ATOMS: atom_id res chain seq x y z
N SER A 1 10.56 4.22 6.78
CA SER A 1 10.40 5.54 7.41
C SER A 1 9.14 5.56 8.25
N ALA A 2 9.01 6.46 9.25
CA ALA A 2 7.82 6.52 10.12
C ALA A 2 6.50 6.66 9.33
N MET A 3 6.50 7.46 8.25
CA MET A 3 5.36 7.61 7.35
C MET A 3 4.94 6.28 6.69
N ILE A 4 5.90 5.51 6.16
CA ILE A 4 5.61 4.24 5.47
C ILE A 4 5.01 3.23 6.45
N GLU A 5 5.55 3.14 7.67
CA GLU A 5 5.00 2.26 8.71
C GLU A 5 3.55 2.64 9.07
N THR A 6 3.25 3.94 9.20
CA THR A 6 1.87 4.39 9.48
C THR A 6 0.92 4.03 8.34
N ILE A 7 1.31 4.24 7.08
CA ILE A 7 0.49 3.87 5.92
C ILE A 7 0.24 2.36 5.89
N LEU A 8 1.28 1.54 6.08
CA LEU A 8 1.16 0.08 6.12
C LEU A 8 0.27 -0.41 7.28
N GLY A 9 0.36 0.25 8.43
CA GLY A 9 -0.53 0.00 9.57
C GLY A 9 -2.00 0.25 9.23
N GLN A 10 -2.30 1.38 8.58
CA GLN A 10 -3.66 1.69 8.12
C GLN A 10 -4.20 0.67 7.12
N LEU A 11 -3.40 0.31 6.11
CA LEU A 11 -3.79 -0.71 5.12
C LEU A 11 -4.08 -2.07 5.77
N ARG A 12 -3.28 -2.45 6.80
CA ARG A 12 -3.50 -3.69 7.56
C ARG A 12 -4.80 -3.66 8.36
N ILE A 13 -5.17 -2.51 8.94
CA ILE A 13 -6.43 -2.35 9.68
C ILE A 13 -7.63 -2.50 8.73
N GLU A 14 -7.57 -1.90 7.55
CA GLU A 14 -8.63 -1.99 6.54
C GLU A 14 -8.76 -3.39 5.91
N GLY A 15 -7.66 -4.17 5.88
CA GLY A 15 -7.67 -5.58 5.50
C GLY A 15 -7.89 -5.87 4.02
N LYS A 16 -7.98 -4.84 3.16
CA LYS A 16 -8.23 -4.96 1.72
C LYS A 16 -6.97 -5.12 0.88
N LEU A 17 -5.83 -4.61 1.36
CA LEU A 17 -4.57 -4.60 0.63
C LEU A 17 -3.41 -4.99 1.53
N PHE A 18 -2.57 -5.93 1.09
CA PHE A 18 -1.35 -6.32 1.78
C PHE A 18 -0.12 -6.08 0.90
N VAL A 19 0.75 -5.17 1.34
CA VAL A 19 1.97 -4.75 0.63
C VAL A 19 3.13 -4.66 1.62
N THR A 20 4.37 -4.67 1.11
CA THR A 20 5.59 -4.67 1.96
C THR A 20 6.40 -3.40 1.76
N PRO A 21 7.11 -2.91 2.80
CA PRO A 21 8.06 -1.84 2.63
C PRO A 21 9.27 -2.33 1.84
N THR A 22 9.94 -1.41 1.17
CA THR A 22 11.23 -1.66 0.52
C THR A 22 12.09 -0.40 0.54
N THR A 23 13.36 -0.51 0.17
CA THR A 23 14.25 0.62 -0.05
C THR A 23 14.73 0.59 -1.49
N TYR A 24 14.45 1.65 -2.23
CA TYR A 24 14.90 1.82 -3.61
C TYR A 24 15.84 3.02 -3.69
N GLN A 25 17.10 2.78 -4.08
CA GLN A 25 18.14 3.82 -4.18
C GLN A 25 18.25 4.70 -2.92
N GLY A 26 18.20 4.08 -1.73
CA GLY A 26 18.23 4.78 -0.44
C GLY A 26 16.92 5.44 0.00
N THR A 27 15.87 5.38 -0.83
CA THR A 27 14.55 5.94 -0.52
C THR A 27 13.61 4.84 0.00
N SER A 28 12.96 5.07 1.14
CA SER A 28 11.90 4.16 1.64
C SER A 28 10.67 4.22 0.74
N CYS A 29 10.20 3.06 0.28
CA CYS A 29 9.06 2.93 -0.62
C CYS A 29 8.12 1.80 -0.17
N ILE A 30 6.92 1.75 -0.74
CA ILE A 30 6.01 0.60 -0.65
C ILE A 30 6.15 -0.20 -1.95
N ARG A 31 6.29 -1.52 -1.84
CA ARG A 31 6.35 -2.44 -2.98
C ARG A 31 5.04 -3.20 -3.10
N ALA A 32 4.37 -3.01 -4.23
CA ALA A 32 3.26 -3.86 -4.66
C ALA A 32 3.81 -5.00 -5.54
N ALA A 33 3.59 -6.24 -5.13
CA ALA A 33 3.99 -7.43 -5.89
C ALA A 33 2.74 -8.08 -6.49
N LEU A 34 2.48 -7.81 -7.76
CA LEU A 34 1.32 -8.32 -8.50
C LEU A 34 1.63 -9.70 -9.11
N VAL A 35 1.68 -10.72 -8.25
CA VAL A 35 2.09 -12.09 -8.63
C VAL A 35 0.99 -13.14 -8.40
N ASN A 36 -0.15 -12.73 -7.85
CA ASN A 36 -1.27 -13.64 -7.62
C ASN A 36 -2.04 -13.82 -8.93
N TRP A 37 -2.15 -15.06 -9.39
CA TRP A 37 -2.85 -15.40 -10.64
C TRP A 37 -4.35 -15.09 -10.61
N ARG A 38 -4.92 -14.89 -9.41
CA ARG A 38 -6.31 -14.46 -9.20
C ARG A 38 -6.51 -12.95 -9.21
N THR A 39 -5.43 -12.17 -9.32
CA THR A 39 -5.53 -10.70 -9.35
C THR A 39 -6.07 -10.26 -10.70
N GLU A 40 -7.18 -9.53 -10.66
CA GLU A 40 -7.85 -8.95 -11.82
C GLU A 40 -7.72 -7.41 -11.80
N GLU A 41 -8.17 -6.73 -12.85
CA GLU A 41 -8.09 -5.27 -12.95
C GLU A 41 -8.80 -4.56 -11.77
N VAL A 42 -9.93 -5.11 -11.31
CA VAL A 42 -10.67 -4.58 -10.15
C VAL A 42 -9.83 -4.58 -8.87
N ASP A 43 -8.94 -5.55 -8.68
CA ASP A 43 -8.06 -5.60 -7.52
C ASP A 43 -6.98 -4.50 -7.58
N ILE A 44 -6.55 -4.13 -8.79
CA ILE A 44 -5.61 -3.03 -9.00
C ILE A 44 -6.27 -1.69 -8.64
N ASP A 45 -7.53 -1.49 -9.04
CA ASP A 45 -8.31 -0.30 -8.70
C ASP A 45 -8.51 -0.17 -7.18
N ILE A 46 -8.83 -1.29 -6.51
CA ILE A 46 -8.91 -1.35 -5.05
C ILE A 46 -7.55 -0.98 -4.44
N ALA A 47 -6.46 -1.56 -4.94
CA ALA A 47 -5.12 -1.30 -4.41
C ALA A 47 -4.73 0.19 -4.53
N ALA A 48 -4.97 0.80 -5.68
CA ALA A 48 -4.72 2.23 -5.91
C ALA A 48 -5.58 3.12 -5.00
N THR A 49 -6.87 2.81 -4.88
CA THR A 49 -7.81 3.55 -4.04
C THR A 49 -7.42 3.50 -2.56
N GLU A 50 -7.08 2.32 -2.04
CA GLU A 50 -6.70 2.14 -0.65
C GLU A 50 -5.35 2.82 -0.34
N LEU A 51 -4.38 2.79 -1.25
CA LEU A 51 -3.12 3.54 -1.10
C LEU A 51 -3.35 5.05 -1.01
N ILE A 52 -4.18 5.61 -1.89
CA ILE A 52 -4.53 7.04 -1.88
C ILE A 52 -5.29 7.40 -0.59
N SER A 53 -6.24 6.56 -0.19
CA SER A 53 -7.04 6.74 1.03
C SER A 53 -6.14 6.76 2.28
N ALA A 54 -5.24 5.78 2.41
CA ALA A 54 -4.30 5.71 3.53
C ALA A 54 -3.36 6.92 3.59
N TYR A 55 -2.88 7.40 2.43
CA TYR A 55 -2.09 8.62 2.36
C TYR A 55 -2.88 9.88 2.77
N LYS A 56 -4.13 10.01 2.33
CA LYS A 56 -4.99 11.14 2.70
C LYS A 56 -5.26 11.20 4.20
N LYS A 57 -5.55 10.05 4.83
CA LYS A 57 -5.79 9.94 6.29
C LYS A 57 -4.58 10.37 7.13
N LEU A 58 -3.37 10.31 6.59
CA LEU A 58 -2.16 10.78 7.27
C LEU A 58 -2.05 12.32 7.28
N ASN A 59 -2.60 12.99 6.24
CA ASN A 59 -2.45 14.42 6.01
C ASN A 59 -3.71 15.23 6.40
N SER A 60 -4.78 14.55 6.82
CA SER A 60 -6.02 15.13 7.37
C SER A 60 -5.97 15.17 8.90
#